data_AF-A0A842PCB9-F1
#
_entry.id   AF-A0A842PCB9-F1
#
_cell.length_a   1.000
_cell.length_b   1.000
_cell.length_c   1.000
_cell.angle_alpha   90.00
_cell.angle_beta   90.00
_cell.angle_gamma   90.00
#
_symmetry.space_group_name_H-M   'P 1'
#
loop_
_entity.id
_entity.type
_entity.pdbx_description
1 polymer ?
#
loop_
_entity_poly.entity_id
_entity_poly.type
_entity_poly.pdbx_seq_one_letter_code
_entity_poly.pdbx_strand_id
1 'polypeptide(L)' 'MGYAEARDSYKKKHGKALKNSWIAHVLGDNGKTTRQSSSRKGDYKYPCPNDVRPKLEKVLKDLKMI' A
#
# COMPACT_ATOMS: atom_id res chain seq x y z
N MET A 1 -5.65 -1.95 -13.02
CA MET A 1 -5.63 -2.31 -11.60
C MET A 1 -5.21 -1.10 -10.78
N GLY A 2 -6.15 -0.52 -10.04
CA GLY A 2 -5.93 0.75 -9.33
C GLY A 2 -5.99 0.62 -7.80
N TYR A 3 -5.63 1.69 -7.08
CA TYR A 3 -5.69 1.75 -5.61
C TYR A 3 -7.04 1.33 -5.01
N ALA A 4 -8.13 1.50 -5.77
CA ALA A 4 -9.48 1.11 -5.36
C ALA A 4 -9.65 -0.41 -5.20
N GLU A 5 -9.08 -1.23 -6.09
CA GLU A 5 -9.16 -2.70 -6.02
C GLU A 5 -8.39 -3.26 -4.82
N ALA A 6 -7.22 -2.70 -4.53
CA ALA A 6 -6.44 -3.05 -3.35
C ALA A 6 -7.18 -2.71 -2.06
N ARG A 7 -7.85 -1.55 -2.02
CA ARG A 7 -8.70 -1.16 -0.89
C ARG A 7 -9.90 -2.09 -0.71
N ASP A 8 -10.59 -2.46 -1.79
CA ASP A 8 -11.77 -3.34 -1.74
C ASP A 8 -11.39 -4.77 -1.30
N SER A 9 -10.32 -5.31 -1.89
CA SER A 9 -9.80 -6.64 -1.54
C SER A 9 -9.34 -6.72 -0.09
N TYR A 10 -8.67 -5.67 0.40
CA TYR A 10 -8.27 -5.61 1.81
C TYR A 10 -9.49 -5.50 2.73
N LYS A 11 -10.49 -4.68 2.35
CA LYS A 11 -11.73 -4.55 3.12
C LYS A 11 -12.48 -5.88 3.19
N LYS A 12 -12.52 -6.66 2.10
CA LYS A 12 -13.10 -8.01 2.07
C LYS A 12 -12.36 -9.00 2.95
N LYS A 13 -11.02 -9.04 2.89
CA LYS A 13 -10.22 -10.01 3.67
C LYS A 13 -10.08 -9.66 5.16
N HIS A 14 -10.08 -8.38 5.52
CA HIS A 14 -9.75 -7.92 6.87
C HIS A 14 -10.84 -7.05 7.53
N GLY A 15 -11.94 -6.75 6.85
CA GLY A 15 -13.06 -5.96 7.40
C GLY A 15 -12.73 -4.49 7.68
N LYS A 16 -11.54 -4.01 7.29
CA LYS A 16 -11.06 -2.64 7.57
C LYS A 16 -10.87 -1.83 6.29
N ALA A 17 -11.27 -0.57 6.33
CA ALA A 17 -11.02 0.37 5.24
C ALA A 17 -9.56 0.82 5.26
N LEU A 18 -8.89 0.67 4.13
CA LEU A 18 -7.48 1.06 3.99
C LEU A 18 -7.32 2.49 3.45
N LYS A 19 -6.32 3.22 3.93
CA LYS A 19 -5.95 4.55 3.40
C LYS A 19 -5.07 4.40 2.17
N ASN A 20 -5.33 5.16 1.11
CA ASN A 20 -4.51 5.15 -0.11
C ASN A 20 -3.03 5.47 0.16
N SER A 21 -2.75 6.31 1.18
CA SER A 21 -1.38 6.64 1.62
C SER A 21 -0.58 5.39 1.99
N TRP A 22 -1.20 4.39 2.60
CA TRP A 22 -0.55 3.14 3.01
C TRP A 22 -0.26 2.22 1.81
N ILE A 23 -1.15 2.20 0.81
CA ILE A 23 -0.92 1.45 -0.44
C ILE A 23 0.26 2.03 -1.19
N ALA A 24 0.29 3.36 -1.34
CA ALA A 24 1.41 4.06 -1.96
C ALA A 24 2.72 3.85 -1.19
N HIS A 25 2.67 3.79 0.15
CA HIS A 25 3.83 3.50 0.98
C HIS A 25 4.39 2.09 0.70
N VAL A 26 3.54 1.07 0.75
CA VAL A 26 3.97 -0.33 0.56
C VAL A 26 4.41 -0.62 -0.88
N LEU A 27 3.77 0.01 -1.88
CA LEU A 27 4.22 -0.07 -3.27
C LEU A 27 5.57 0.61 -3.49
N GLY A 28 5.82 1.73 -2.80
CA GLY A 28 7.12 2.41 -2.82
C GLY A 28 8.21 1.59 -2.15
N ASP A 29 7.92 1.04 -0.99
CA ASP A 29 8.82 0.16 -0.23
C ASP A 29 9.17 -1.13 -1.02
N ASN A 30 8.22 -1.68 -1.78
CA ASN A 30 8.45 -2.83 -2.67
C ASN A 30 9.04 -2.46 -4.05
N GLY A 31 9.46 -1.21 -4.28
CA GLY A 31 10.10 -0.81 -5.54
C GLY A 31 9.19 -0.79 -6.77
N LYS A 32 7.87 -0.96 -6.60
CA LYS A 32 6.86 -0.91 -7.67
C LYS A 32 6.34 0.51 -7.94
N THR A 33 6.71 1.49 -7.12
CA THR A 33 6.40 2.90 -7.42
C THR A 33 7.35 3.42 -8.48
N THR A 34 6.81 3.66 -9.68
CA THR A 34 7.56 4.01 -10.90
C THR A 34 8.20 5.40 -10.82
N ARG A 35 7.90 6.20 -9.80
CA ARG A 35 8.44 7.54 -9.61
C ARG A 35 8.31 7.98 -8.16
N GLN A 36 9.36 7.80 -7.36
CA GLN A 36 9.49 8.62 -6.15
C GLN A 36 9.63 10.08 -6.60
N SER A 37 8.70 10.93 -6.21
CA SER A 37 8.84 12.37 -6.45
C SER A 37 10.12 12.85 -5.78
N SER A 38 11.00 13.49 -6.55
CA SER A 38 12.27 14.06 -6.10
C SER A 38 12.13 15.07 -4.96
N SER A 39 10.91 15.58 -4.74
CA SER A 39 10.58 16.48 -3.62
C SER A 39 10.29 15.75 -2.30
N ARG A 40 10.21 14.42 -2.27
CA ARG A 40 10.07 13.65 -1.02
C ARG A 40 11.43 13.55 -0.31
N LYS A 41 11.79 14.57 0.47
CA LYS A 41 12.84 14.50 1.49
C LYS A 41 12.22 14.07 2.82
N GLY A 42 12.35 12.80 3.19
CA GLY A 42 12.01 12.31 4.53
C GLY A 42 11.06 11.10 4.58
N ASP A 43 10.87 10.58 5.79
CA ASP A 43 10.03 9.42 6.11
C ASP A 43 8.55 9.69 5.80
N TYR A 44 7.78 8.64 5.49
CA TYR A 44 6.37 8.80 5.17
C TYR A 44 5.63 9.39 6.37
N LYS A 45 5.00 10.57 6.22
CA LYS A 45 4.25 11.23 7.32
C LYS A 45 3.14 10.37 7.92
N TYR A 46 2.65 9.37 7.18
CA TYR A 46 1.72 8.34 7.64
C TYR A 46 2.17 6.98 7.10
N PRO A 47 3.17 6.34 7.72
CA PRO A 47 3.61 5.04 7.28
C PRO A 47 2.49 4.03 7.53
N CYS A 48 2.45 2.99 6.70
CA CYS A 48 1.56 1.86 6.94
C CYS A 48 1.96 1.23 8.29
N PRO A 49 1.05 1.11 9.27
CA PRO A 49 1.39 0.53 10.56
C PRO A 49 1.85 -0.92 10.38
N ASN A 50 2.83 -1.34 11.19
CA ASN A 50 3.48 -2.65 11.06
C ASN A 50 2.49 -3.83 11.16
N ASP A 51 1.35 -3.66 11.86
CA ASP A 51 0.27 -4.66 11.92
C ASP A 51 -0.56 -4.82 10.63
N VAL A 52 -0.56 -3.80 9.78
CA VAL A 52 -1.33 -3.72 8.54
C VAL A 52 -0.44 -4.01 7.33
N ARG A 53 0.83 -3.62 7.40
CA ARG A 53 1.84 -3.83 6.34
C ARG A 53 1.90 -5.28 5.80
N PRO A 54 2.08 -6.33 6.61
CA PRO A 54 2.17 -7.71 6.09
C PRO A 54 0.84 -8.21 5.52
N LYS A 55 -0.29 -7.72 6.04
CA LYS A 55 -1.62 -8.02 5.49
C LYS A 55 -1.82 -7.35 4.13
N LEU A 56 -1.38 -6.10 4.02
CA LEU A 56 -1.48 -5.32 2.80
C LEU A 56 -0.55 -5.87 1.71
N GLU A 57 0.67 -6.26 2.06
CA GLU A 57 1.59 -6.95 1.15
C GLU A 57 0.97 -8.23 0.61
N LYS A 58 0.38 -9.08 1.47
CA LYS A 58 -0.30 -10.30 1.00
C LYS A 58 -1.43 -9.98 0.02
N VAL A 59 -2.23 -8.94 0.27
CA VAL A 59 -3.31 -8.50 -0.63
C VAL A 59 -2.74 -7.95 -1.95
N LEU A 60 -1.70 -7.13 -1.89
CA LEU A 60 -1.07 -6.56 -3.08
C LEU A 60 -0.38 -7.63 -3.93
N LYS A 61 0.22 -8.65 -3.30
CA LYS A 61 0.84 -9.80 -3.97
C LYS A 61 -0.21 -10.68 -4.66
N ASP A 62 -1.32 -10.93 -3.98
CA ASP A 62 -2.50 -11.63 -4.53
C ASP A 62 -3.09 -10.89 -5.75
N LEU A 63 -3.10 -9.56 -5.69
CA LEU A 63 -3.51 -8.67 -6.78
C LEU A 63 -2.43 -8.46 -7.86
N LYS A 64 -1.27 -9.13 -7.78
CA LYS A 64 -0.10 -8.94 -8.67
C LYS A 64 0.38 -7.49 -8.79
N MET A 65 0.11 -6.66 -7.79
CA MET A 65 0.59 -5.28 -7.72
C MET A 65 2.03 -5.19 -7.23
N ILE A 66 2.46 -6.12 -6.37
CA ILE A 66 3.85 -6.33 -5.95
C ILE A 66 4.30 -7.74 -6.32
#